data_AF-M0LEM9-F1
#
_entry.id   AF-M0LEM9-F1
#
_cell.length_a   1.000
_cell.length_b   1.000
_cell.length_c   1.000
_cell.angle_alpha   90.00
_cell.angle_beta   90.00
_cell.angle_gamma   90.00
#
_symmetry.space_group_name_H-M   'P 1'
#
loop_
_entity.id
_entity.type
_entity.pdbx_description
1 polymer ?
#
loop_
_entity_poly.entity_id
_entity_poly.type
_entity_poly.pdbx_seq_one_letter_code
_entity_poly.pdbx_strand_id
1 'polypeptide(L)'
;MIWEVFRQEKQGDYHTHCGNVHAPDREMAKQFAAIQHGRRKPTNSLWVVPKEEVGEIDADDVAFGGTTDKGYRWATSYNPDVDHAEEVVESEGQQAEAEKQRGDA
;
A
#
# COMPACT_ATOMS: atom_id res chain seq x y z
N MET A 1 12.72 2.03 26.27
CA MET A 1 11.97 2.71 25.20
C MET A 1 11.98 1.84 23.95
N ILE A 2 10.86 1.77 23.23
CA ILE A 2 10.74 0.97 22.00
C ILE A 2 11.12 1.84 20.79
N TRP A 3 11.88 1.25 19.87
CA TRP A 3 12.33 1.88 18.63
C TRP A 3 11.92 1.02 17.44
N GLU A 4 11.22 1.61 16.49
CA GLU A 4 10.86 0.95 15.24
C GLU A 4 12.06 0.97 14.27
N VAL A 5 12.31 -0.14 13.58
CA VAL A 5 13.48 -0.33 12.72
C VAL A 5 13.04 -0.59 11.28
N PHE A 6 13.58 0.19 10.35
CA PHE A 6 13.33 0.04 8.93
C PHE A 6 14.62 -0.34 8.21
N ARG A 7 14.57 -1.34 7.33
CA ARG A 7 15.71 -1.84 6.57
C ARG A 7 15.57 -1.54 5.09
N GLN A 8 16.65 -1.03 4.52
CA GLN A 8 16.87 -1.00 3.08
C GLN A 8 17.84 -2.14 2.72
N GLU A 9 17.43 -3.02 1.80
CA GLU A 9 18.24 -4.19 1.43
C GLU A 9 19.34 -3.86 0.43
N LYS A 10 19.04 -3.04 -0.59
CA LYS A 10 20.02 -2.54 -1.58
C LYS A 10 19.94 -1.02 -1.72
N GLN A 11 21.03 -0.42 -2.19
CA GLN A 11 21.05 1.02 -2.46
C GLN A 11 19.98 1.39 -3.49
N GLY A 12 19.11 2.34 -3.14
CA GLY A 12 18.01 2.80 -3.99
C GLY A 12 16.66 2.15 -3.70
N ASP A 13 16.62 1.07 -2.92
CA ASP A 13 15.36 0.48 -2.46
C ASP A 13 14.70 1.34 -1.38
N TYR A 14 13.41 1.11 -1.13
CA TYR A 14 12.71 1.71 0.00
C TYR A 14 13.14 1.07 1.33
N HIS A 15 13.10 1.86 2.41
CA HIS A 15 13.21 1.35 3.76
C HIS A 15 11.89 0.71 4.18
N THR A 16 11.92 -0.58 4.46
CA THR A 16 10.74 -1.35 4.89
C THR A 16 10.84 -1.69 6.36
N HIS A 17 9.73 -1.60 7.09
CA HIS A 17 9.68 -1.99 8.51
C HIS A 17 10.09 -3.46 8.67
N CYS A 18 10.98 -3.73 9.63
CA CYS A 18 11.53 -5.06 9.84
C CYS A 18 11.46 -5.54 11.30
N GLY A 19 10.85 -4.75 12.18
CA GLY A 19 10.68 -5.04 13.61
C GLY A 19 11.05 -3.85 14.49
N ASN A 20 11.25 -4.13 15.78
CA ASN A 20 11.59 -3.13 16.79
C ASN A 20 12.74 -3.59 17.69
N VAL A 21 13.34 -2.64 18.40
CA VAL A 21 14.36 -2.88 19.43
C VAL A 21 14.03 -2.09 20.70
N HIS A 22 14.48 -2.60 21.84
CA HIS A 22 14.37 -1.89 23.11
C HIS A 22 15.72 -1.30 23.51
N ALA A 23 15.79 0.03 23.64
CA ALA A 23 17.02 0.74 23.96
C ALA A 23 16.73 1.98 24.83
N PRO A 24 17.70 2.46 25.62
CA PRO A 24 17.56 3.67 26.43
C PRO A 24 17.68 4.96 25.61
N ASP A 25 18.46 4.96 24.53
CA ASP A 25 18.74 6.13 23.69
C ASP A 25 18.96 5.73 22.22
N ARG A 26 19.11 6.74 21.36
CA ARG A 26 19.23 6.59 19.90
C ARG A 26 20.51 5.86 19.49
N GLU A 27 21.63 6.11 20.14
CA GLU A 27 22.90 5.49 19.74
C GLU A 27 22.91 4.01 20.10
N MET A 28 22.38 3.64 21.27
CA MET A 28 22.19 2.26 21.64
C MET A 28 21.15 1.55 20.75
N ALA A 29 20.07 2.24 20.36
CA ALA A 29 19.09 1.71 19.40
C ALA A 29 19.73 1.36 18.04
N LYS A 30 20.62 2.23 17.51
CA LYS A 30 21.35 1.96 16.26
C LYS A 30 22.23 0.71 16.38
N GLN A 31 22.94 0.56 17.50
CA GLN A 31 23.77 -0.62 17.74
C GLN A 31 22.95 -1.90 17.81
N PHE A 32 21.85 -1.89 18.56
CA PHE A 32 20.96 -3.06 18.69
C PHE A 32 20.27 -3.40 17.37
N ALA A 33 19.82 -2.40 16.60
CA ALA A 33 19.26 -2.61 15.28
C ALA A 33 20.26 -3.26 14.31
N ALA A 34 21.52 -2.80 14.31
CA ALA A 34 22.58 -3.40 13.50
C ALA A 34 22.84 -4.87 13.87
N ILE A 35 22.85 -5.19 15.17
CA ILE A 35 23.08 -6.56 15.66
C ILE A 35 21.91 -7.49 15.34
N GLN A 36 20.67 -7.04 15.61
CA GLN A 36 19.48 -7.88 15.57
C GLN A 36 18.86 -7.98 14.17
N HIS A 37 18.89 -6.89 13.39
CA HIS A 37 18.24 -6.81 12.08
C HIS A 37 19.23 -6.75 10.90
N GLY A 38 20.51 -6.40 11.13
CA GLY A 38 21.51 -6.22 10.07
C GLY A 38 22.42 -7.42 9.78
N ARG A 39 22.66 -8.32 10.74
CA ARG A 39 23.74 -9.34 10.61
C ARG A 39 23.46 -10.51 9.66
N ARG A 40 22.20 -10.92 9.51
CA ARG A 40 21.83 -12.18 8.80
C ARG A 40 21.10 -11.98 7.48
N LYS A 41 20.77 -10.73 7.14
CA LYS A 41 20.00 -10.40 5.94
C LYS A 41 20.73 -9.29 5.18
N PRO A 42 20.62 -9.24 3.84
CA PRO A 42 21.14 -8.13 3.05
C PRO A 42 20.66 -6.80 3.63
N THR A 43 21.61 -5.93 3.98
CA THR A 43 21.34 -4.67 4.68
C THR A 43 22.28 -3.61 4.15
N ASN A 44 21.73 -2.65 3.41
CA ASN A 44 22.45 -1.46 2.95
C ASN A 44 22.36 -0.33 3.98
N SER A 45 21.17 -0.11 4.54
CA SER A 45 20.91 0.97 5.50
C SER A 45 19.81 0.57 6.49
N LEU A 46 19.90 1.10 7.71
CA LEU A 46 18.89 0.96 8.76
C LEU A 46 18.48 2.35 9.24
N TRP A 47 17.17 2.55 9.38
CA TRP A 47 16.60 3.68 10.11
C TRP A 47 16.04 3.20 11.44
N VAL A 48 16.21 4.02 12.46
CA VAL A 48 15.62 3.81 13.78
C VAL A 48 14.88 5.06 14.21
N VAL A 49 13.66 4.87 14.68
CA VAL A 49 12.76 5.96 15.10
C VAL A 49 12.14 5.57 16.45
N PRO A 50 12.06 6.47 17.44
CA PRO A 50 11.32 6.18 18.67
C PRO A 50 9.87 5.88 18.32
N LYS A 51 9.29 4.85 18.94
CA LYS A 51 7.89 4.46 18.66
C LYS A 51 6.90 5.61 18.88
N GLU A 52 7.16 6.45 19.89
CA GLU A 52 6.31 7.59 20.27
C GLU A 52 6.27 8.70 19.19
N GLU A 53 7.25 8.72 18.28
CA GLU A 53 7.32 9.71 17.18
C GLU A 53 6.60 9.23 15.91
N VAL A 54 6.11 7.99 15.89
CA VAL A 54 5.37 7.43 14.76
C VAL A 54 3.88 7.69 14.98
N GLY A 55 3.33 8.63 14.22
CA GLY A 55 1.88 8.87 14.17
C GLY A 55 1.18 7.92 13.20
N GLU A 56 0.01 7.46 13.59
CA GLU A 56 -0.92 6.70 12.73
C GLU A 56 -2.05 7.63 12.29
N ILE A 57 -2.47 7.50 11.03
CA ILE A 57 -3.68 8.09 10.49
C ILE A 57 -4.39 6.96 9.78
N ASP A 58 -5.62 6.70 10.17
CA ASP A 58 -6.43 5.63 9.59
C ASP A 58 -7.62 6.17 8.78
N ALA A 59 -8.48 5.24 8.33
CA ALA A 59 -9.65 5.58 7.53
C ALA A 59 -10.77 6.23 8.36
N ASP A 60 -10.73 6.10 9.69
CA ASP A 60 -11.65 6.78 10.59
C ASP A 60 -11.22 8.24 10.77
N ASP A 61 -9.92 8.54 10.71
CA ASP A 61 -9.38 9.90 10.75
C ASP A 61 -9.54 10.67 9.43
N VAL A 62 -9.21 10.02 8.30
CA VAL A 62 -9.16 10.68 6.98
C VAL A 62 -9.67 9.75 5.88
N ALA A 63 -10.58 10.28 5.06
CA ALA A 63 -10.95 9.62 3.81
C ALA A 63 -9.80 9.68 2.80
N PHE A 64 -9.08 8.57 2.61
CA PHE A 64 -8.02 8.47 1.62
C PHE A 64 -8.58 8.47 0.19
N GLY A 65 -8.16 9.45 -0.62
CA GLY A 65 -8.45 9.47 -2.06
C GLY A 65 -7.56 8.51 -2.84
N GLY A 66 -8.14 7.74 -3.77
CA GLY A 66 -7.40 6.75 -4.56
C GLY A 66 -8.26 5.86 -5.45
N THR A 67 -9.57 5.80 -5.21
CA THR A 67 -10.54 5.38 -6.22
C THR A 67 -10.76 6.53 -7.19
N THR A 68 -9.73 6.92 -7.95
CA THR A 68 -10.02 7.61 -9.22
C THR A 68 -10.96 6.67 -9.95
N ASP A 69 -12.15 7.13 -10.28
CA ASP A 69 -13.03 6.38 -11.16
C ASP A 69 -12.23 6.11 -12.43
N LYS A 70 -11.81 4.85 -12.59
CA LYS A 70 -11.07 4.37 -13.75
C LYS A 70 -12.03 4.12 -14.91
N GLY A 71 -13.23 4.70 -14.86
CA GLY A 71 -14.19 4.87 -15.93
C GLY A 71 -13.53 5.30 -17.25
N TYR A 72 -12.53 6.17 -17.21
CA TYR A 72 -11.81 6.55 -18.44
C TYR A 72 -10.98 5.41 -19.08
N ARG A 73 -10.78 4.27 -18.39
CA ARG A 73 -10.06 3.08 -18.91
C ARG A 73 -10.98 2.09 -19.63
N TRP A 74 -12.31 2.24 -19.55
CA TRP A 74 -13.23 1.39 -20.31
C TRP A 74 -13.68 2.11 -21.59
N ALA A 75 -13.95 1.32 -22.63
CA ALA A 75 -14.09 1.79 -24.00
C ALA A 75 -15.32 2.69 -24.26
N THR A 76 -16.31 2.73 -23.38
CA THR A 76 -17.57 3.46 -23.66
C THR A 76 -17.50 4.97 -23.47
N SER A 77 -16.40 5.50 -22.92
CA SER A 77 -16.18 6.96 -23.01
C SER A 77 -15.96 7.41 -24.45
N TYR A 78 -15.63 6.51 -25.38
CA TYR A 78 -15.83 6.72 -26.80
C TYR A 78 -17.23 6.24 -27.15
N ASN A 79 -18.18 7.16 -27.27
CA ASN A 79 -19.40 6.91 -28.03
C ASN A 79 -19.09 7.27 -29.49
N PRO A 80 -18.72 6.32 -30.37
CA PRO A 80 -18.94 6.56 -31.78
C PRO A 80 -20.45 6.42 -31.99
N ASP A 81 -21.10 7.52 -32.38
CA ASP A 81 -22.42 7.48 -33.01
C ASP A 81 -22.34 6.55 -34.25
N VAL A 82 -22.54 5.25 -34.04
CA VAL A 82 -22.86 4.26 -35.07
C VAL A 82 -23.70 3.17 -34.41
N ASP A 83 -24.85 2.95 -35.02
CA ASP A 83 -25.94 2.07 -34.59
C ASP A 83 -25.53 0.77 -33.89
N HIS A 84 -26.27 0.46 -32.82
CA HIS A 84 -26.20 -0.70 -31.96
C HIS A 84 -25.76 -2.02 -32.64
N ALA A 85 -24.58 -2.51 -32.25
CA ALA A 85 -24.21 -3.92 -32.40
C ALA A 85 -24.79 -4.71 -31.21
N GLU A 86 -25.57 -5.76 -31.47
CA GLU A 86 -26.24 -6.63 -30.47
C GLU A 86 -25.27 -7.14 -29.37
N GLU A 87 -24.00 -7.27 -29.71
CA GLU A 87 -22.91 -7.70 -28.82
C GLU A 87 -22.69 -6.74 -27.62
N VAL A 88 -22.93 -5.43 -27.80
CA VAL A 88 -22.77 -4.44 -26.71
C VAL A 88 -23.92 -4.57 -25.71
N VAL A 89 -25.14 -4.79 -26.19
CA VAL A 89 -26.33 -4.99 -25.35
C VAL A 89 -26.21 -6.28 -24.54
N GLU A 90 -25.72 -7.36 -25.15
CA GLU A 90 -25.45 -8.62 -24.44
C GLU A 90 -24.35 -8.44 -23.39
N SER A 91 -23.31 -7.67 -23.67
CA SER A 91 -22.22 -7.38 -22.73
C SER A 91 -22.69 -6.56 -21.53
N GLU A 92 -23.50 -5.52 -21.75
CA GLU A 92 -24.10 -4.71 -20.68
C GLU A 92 -25.07 -5.53 -19.81
N GLY A 93 -25.85 -6.43 -20.43
CA GLY A 93 -26.73 -7.35 -19.69
C GLY A 93 -25.97 -8.30 -18.77
N GLN A 94 -24.87 -8.88 -19.25
CA GLN A 94 -23.99 -9.75 -18.44
C GLN A 94 -23.33 -8.98 -17.29
N GLN A 95 -23.00 -7.70 -17.50
CA GLN A 95 -22.43 -6.84 -16.45
C GLN A 95 -23.45 -6.52 -15.35
N ALA A 96 -24.70 -6.18 -15.72
CA ALA A 96 -25.76 -5.92 -14.75
C ALA A 96 -26.08 -7.15 -13.89
N GLU A 97 -26.00 -8.36 -14.46
CA GLU A 97 -26.16 -9.60 -13.71
C GLU A 97 -24.98 -9.87 -12.76
N ALA A 98 -23.75 -9.61 -13.19
CA ALA A 98 -22.55 -9.77 -12.36
C ALA A 98 -22.51 -8.77 -11.19
N GLU A 99 -22.93 -7.53 -11.40
CA GLU A 99 -23.02 -6.53 -10.33
C GLU A 99 -24.11 -6.86 -9.31
N LYS A 100 -25.27 -7.37 -9.76
CA LYS A 100 -26.32 -7.89 -8.86
C LYS A 100 -25.80 -9.03 -7.98
N GLN A 101 -25.08 -9.99 -8.57
CA GLN A 101 -24.50 -11.12 -7.82
C GLN A 101 -23.42 -10.67 -6.82
N ARG A 102 -22.76 -9.55 -7.07
CA ARG A 102 -21.72 -9.00 -6.18
C ARG A 102 -22.27 -8.17 -5.03
N GLY A 103 -23.51 -7.67 -5.14
CA GLY A 103 -24.21 -6.91 -4.09
C GLY A 103 -24.96 -7.77 -3.05
N ASP A 104 -25.19 -9.06 -3.34
CA ASP A 104 -25.89 -10.01 -2.46
C ASP A 104 -24.94 -10.88 -1.60
N ALA A 105 -23.65 -10.52 -1.50
CA ALA A 105 -22.62 -11.23 -0.72
C ALA A 105 -22.05 -10.39 0.42
#